data_AF-A0A3M7PDP9-F1
#
_entry.id   AF-A0A3M7PDP9-F1
#
_cell.length_a   1.000
_cell.length_b   1.000
_cell.length_c   1.000
_cell.angle_alpha   90.00
_cell.angle_beta   90.00
_cell.angle_gamma   90.00
#
_symmetry.space_group_name_H-M   'P 1'
#
loop_
_entity.id
_entity.type
_entity.pdbx_description
1 polymer ?
#
loop_
_entity_poly.entity_id
_entity_poly.type
_entity_poly.pdbx_seq_one_letter_code
_entity_poly.pdbx_strand_id
1 'polypeptide(L)'
;MYNTNMLVTHLKDECKRLKISYQGKRSDLVKRLNNFVASCEASNVVQPEQELVEVPIQTESELIEVPIVATNVKFDANMNMRVRMIKLTF
;
A
#
# COMPACT_ATOMS: atom_id res chain seq x y z
N MET A 1 0.77 0.37 -25.09
CA MET A 1 0.51 1.76 -24.65
C MET A 1 -0.99 2.04 -24.71
N TYR A 2 -1.51 2.77 -23.72
CA TYR A 2 -2.93 3.15 -23.61
C TYR A 2 -3.28 4.31 -24.54
N ASN A 3 -4.51 4.36 -25.03
CA ASN A 3 -4.97 5.37 -26.00
C ASN A 3 -6.30 6.04 -25.60
N THR A 4 -6.57 7.22 -26.19
CA THR A 4 -7.76 8.03 -25.90
C THR A 4 -9.07 7.46 -26.44
N ASN A 5 -9.03 6.39 -27.24
CA ASN A 5 -10.22 5.70 -27.72
C ASN A 5 -10.76 4.66 -26.71
N MET A 6 -10.03 4.39 -25.62
CA MET A 6 -10.51 3.49 -24.57
C MET A 6 -11.62 4.12 -23.72
N LEU A 7 -12.48 3.24 -23.20
CA LEU A 7 -13.51 3.62 -22.24
C LEU A 7 -12.89 4.19 -20.97
N VAL A 8 -13.48 5.26 -20.45
CA VAL A 8 -12.99 5.91 -19.22
C VAL A 8 -13.07 4.98 -18.02
N THR A 9 -14.06 4.09 -17.99
CA THR A 9 -14.21 3.04 -16.97
C THR A 9 -12.98 2.14 -16.95
N HIS A 10 -12.61 1.58 -18.11
CA HIS A 10 -11.43 0.74 -18.26
C HIS A 10 -10.15 1.47 -17.87
N LEU A 11 -9.98 2.74 -18.27
CA LEU A 11 -8.81 3.54 -17.89
C LEU A 11 -8.75 3.75 -16.37
N LYS A 12 -9.89 4.00 -15.71
CA LYS A 12 -9.95 4.16 -14.25
C LYS A 12 -9.66 2.85 -13.52
N ASP A 13 -10.16 1.73 -14.02
CA ASP A 13 -9.94 0.44 -13.39
C ASP A 13 -8.47 0.01 -13.49
N GLU A 14 -7.81 0.29 -14.62
CA GLU A 14 -6.36 0.12 -14.75
C GLU A 14 -5.59 1.04 -13.79
N CYS A 15 -6.00 2.30 -13.63
CA CYS A 15 -5.39 3.18 -12.63
C CYS A 15 -5.54 2.63 -11.20
N LYS A 16 -6.71 2.08 -10.84
CA LYS A 16 -6.93 1.45 -9.52
C LYS A 16 -6.05 0.21 -9.35
N ARG A 17 -5.99 -0.65 -10.36
CA ARG A 17 -5.17 -1.87 -10.37
C ARG A 17 -3.68 -1.55 -10.14
N LEU A 18 -3.21 -0.48 -10.78
CA LEU A 18 -1.84 0.01 -10.64
C LEU A 18 -1.63 0.92 -9.42
N LYS A 19 -2.66 1.09 -8.57
CA LYS A 19 -2.65 1.96 -7.38
C LYS A 19 -2.20 3.41 -7.68
N ILE A 20 -2.51 3.92 -8.87
CA ILE A 20 -2.25 5.32 -9.27
C ILE A 20 -3.55 6.13 -9.28
N SER A 21 -3.43 7.47 -9.28
CA SER A 21 -4.59 8.35 -9.27
C SER A 21 -5.49 8.13 -10.51
N TYR A 22 -6.76 7.81 -10.25
CA TYR A 22 -7.82 7.63 -11.27
C TYR A 22 -8.70 8.89 -11.43
N GLN A 23 -8.30 10.01 -10.84
CA GLN A 23 -9.00 11.30 -10.95
C GLN A 23 -8.53 12.06 -12.19
N GLY A 24 -9.46 12.81 -12.80
CA GLY A 24 -9.20 13.71 -13.92
C GLY A 24 -9.93 13.35 -15.22
N LYS A 25 -9.53 14.02 -16.31
CA LYS A 25 -10.07 13.81 -17.67
C LYS A 25 -9.45 12.56 -18.31
N ARG A 26 -10.09 12.04 -19.36
CA ARG A 26 -9.60 10.86 -20.11
C ARG A 26 -8.13 10.99 -20.54
N SER A 27 -7.75 12.17 -21.05
CA SER A 27 -6.38 12.48 -21.47
C SER A 27 -5.36 12.34 -20.34
N ASP A 28 -5.71 12.76 -19.13
CA ASP A 28 -4.84 12.67 -17.96
C ASP A 28 -4.62 11.22 -17.54
N LEU A 29 -5.68 10.41 -17.53
CA LEU A 29 -5.59 8.98 -17.21
C LEU A 29 -4.65 8.26 -18.18
N VAL A 30 -4.81 8.50 -19.49
CA VAL A 30 -3.97 7.91 -20.53
C VAL A 30 -2.51 8.33 -20.37
N LYS A 31 -2.24 9.63 -20.13
CA LYS A 31 -0.88 10.11 -19.88
C LYS A 31 -0.25 9.46 -18.66
N ARG A 32 -0.98 9.37 -17.55
CA ARG A 32 -0.49 8.80 -16.29
C ARG A 32 -0.20 7.31 -16.43
N LEU A 33 -1.07 6.56 -17.09
CA LEU A 33 -0.87 5.14 -17.38
C LEU A 33 0.34 4.90 -18.29
N ASN A 34 0.49 5.67 -19.37
CA ASN A 34 1.65 5.53 -20.26
C ASN A 34 2.95 5.95 -19.59
N ASN A 35 2.93 7.00 -18.76
CA ASN A 35 4.10 7.42 -17.99
C ASN A 35 4.51 6.34 -16.97
N PHE A 36 3.54 5.73 -16.28
CA PHE A 36 3.80 4.63 -15.36
C PHE A 36 4.44 3.43 -16.08
N VAL A 37 3.89 3.01 -17.22
CA VAL A 37 4.46 1.92 -18.02
C VAL A 37 5.88 2.27 -18.50
N ALA A 38 6.09 3.47 -19.05
CA ALA A 38 7.41 3.91 -19.50
C ALA A 38 8.42 4.00 -18.33
N SER A 39 7.97 4.40 -17.14
CA SER A 39 8.80 4.40 -15.94
C SER A 39 9.15 2.99 -15.48
N CYS A 40 8.24 2.02 -15.61
CA CYS A 40 8.52 0.60 -15.31
C CYS A 40 9.44 -0.03 -16.36
N GLU A 41 9.27 0.28 -17.65
CA GLU A 41 10.13 -0.23 -18.72
C GLU A 41 11.54 0.36 -18.68
N ALA A 42 11.67 1.62 -18.26
CA ALA A 42 12.98 2.25 -18.01
C ALA A 42 13.66 1.74 -16.73
N SER A 43 12.93 1.03 -15.88
CA SER A 43 13.39 0.52 -14.59
C SER A 43 13.26 -1.00 -14.58
N ASN A 44 14.26 -1.71 -15.11
CA ASN A 44 14.45 -3.15 -14.89
C ASN A 44 14.79 -3.47 -13.40
N VAL A 45 14.20 -2.75 -12.45
CA VAL A 45 14.45 -2.86 -11.03
C VAL A 45 13.10 -3.04 -10.34
N VAL A 46 12.85 -4.29 -9.95
CA VAL A 46 12.12 -4.73 -8.76
C VAL A 46 11.31 -3.62 -8.09
N GLN A 47 9.98 -3.65 -8.25
CA GLN A 47 9.14 -2.96 -7.27
C GLN A 47 9.26 -3.71 -5.94
N PRO A 48 9.53 -3.01 -4.82
CA PRO A 48 9.43 -3.62 -3.51
C PRO A 48 7.95 -3.91 -3.26
N GLU A 49 7.66 -5.13 -2.81
CA GLU A 49 6.53 -5.37 -1.92
C GLU A 49 6.55 -4.31 -0.81
N GLN A 50 5.39 -3.98 -0.28
CA GLN A 50 5.25 -2.99 0.79
C GLN A 50 6.00 -3.48 2.04
N GLU A 51 7.29 -3.16 2.14
CA GLU A 51 8.12 -3.37 3.33
C GLU A 51 7.82 -2.24 4.31
N LEU A 52 6.77 -2.42 5.12
CA LEU A 52 6.77 -1.89 6.48
C LEU A 52 7.60 -2.85 7.33
N VAL A 53 8.93 -2.71 7.32
CA VAL A 53 9.81 -3.34 8.30
C VAL A 53 10.81 -2.31 8.81
N GLU A 54 10.52 -1.76 9.98
CA GLU A 54 11.49 -1.06 10.82
C GLU A 54 12.54 -2.07 11.32
N VAL A 55 13.81 -1.82 11.00
CA VAL A 55 15.01 -2.48 11.57
C VAL A 55 15.28 -1.76 12.92
N PRO A 56 15.86 -2.34 14.02
CA PRO A 56 16.97 -3.31 13.92
C PRO A 56 17.20 -4.34 15.08
N ILE A 57 18.22 -5.19 14.85
CA ILE A 57 19.16 -5.85 15.79
C ILE A 57 18.83 -7.26 16.35
N GLN A 58 19.58 -8.24 15.79
CA GLN A 58 20.26 -9.42 16.37
C GLN A 58 19.49 -10.33 17.36
N THR A 59 19.49 -11.63 17.09
CA THR A 59 20.47 -12.59 17.65
C THR A 59 20.04 -14.01 17.30
N GLU A 60 21.00 -14.83 16.93
CA GLU A 60 20.91 -16.26 16.67
C GLU A 60 20.19 -17.03 17.78
N SER A 61 19.25 -17.91 17.42
CA SER A 61 19.00 -19.16 18.14
C SER A 61 18.14 -20.09 17.28
N GLU A 62 18.85 -21.02 16.67
CA GLU A 62 18.53 -22.45 16.61
C GLU A 62 17.38 -22.88 17.53
N LEU A 63 16.38 -23.57 16.97
CA LEU A 63 15.90 -24.90 17.36
C LEU A 63 14.38 -25.11 17.16
N ILE A 64 14.09 -26.04 16.24
CA ILE A 64 13.15 -27.16 16.34
C ILE A 64 11.63 -26.87 16.26
N GLU A 65 11.04 -27.50 15.23
CA GLU A 65 9.61 -27.68 14.99
C GLU A 65 8.91 -28.42 16.14
N VAL A 66 7.80 -27.87 16.65
CA VAL A 66 6.75 -28.66 17.32
C VAL A 66 5.37 -28.00 17.11
N PRO A 67 4.28 -28.80 17.01
CA PRO A 67 3.07 -28.43 16.28
C PRO A 67 1.99 -27.72 17.13
N ILE A 68 1.32 -26.77 16.46
CA ILE A 68 -0.05 -26.23 16.60
C ILE A 68 -0.87 -26.49 17.89
N VAL A 69 -1.39 -25.41 18.48
CA VAL A 69 -2.72 -25.41 19.13
C VAL A 69 -3.47 -24.10 18.82
N ALA A 70 -4.63 -24.24 18.19
CA ALA A 70 -5.57 -23.16 17.88
C ALA A 70 -6.29 -22.66 19.15
N THR A 71 -6.34 -21.34 19.36
CA THR A 71 -7.37 -20.71 20.20
C THR A 71 -7.88 -19.43 19.55
N ASN A 72 -9.20 -19.36 19.42
CA ASN A 72 -9.96 -18.31 18.76
C ASN A 72 -9.95 -17.04 19.61
N VAL A 73 -9.37 -15.96 19.11
CA VAL A 73 -9.45 -14.64 19.77
C VAL A 73 -10.31 -13.70 18.92
N LYS A 74 -11.54 -13.45 19.39
CA LYS A 74 -12.39 -12.33 18.93
C LYS A 74 -11.70 -11.02 19.30
N PHE A 75 -11.46 -10.16 18.33
CA PHE A 75 -10.89 -8.83 18.56
C PHE A 75 -11.99 -7.77 18.40
N ASP A 76 -12.61 -7.37 19.51
CA ASP A 76 -13.46 -6.19 19.60
C ASP A 76 -12.68 -5.08 20.33
N ALA A 77 -12.11 -4.13 19.58
CA ALA A 77 -11.41 -2.97 20.14
C ALA A 77 -12.11 -1.67 19.71
N ASN A 78 -13.13 -1.29 20.49
CA ASN A 78 -13.73 0.04 20.51
C ASN A 78 -12.73 1.04 21.15
N MET A 79 -12.02 1.83 20.33
CA MET A 79 -11.11 2.88 20.80
C MET A 79 -11.80 4.25 20.85
N ASN A 80 -12.30 4.64 22.02
CA ASN A 80 -12.77 6.00 22.31
C ASN A 80 -11.67 6.79 23.05
N MET A 81 -10.76 7.44 22.32
CA MET A 81 -9.70 8.26 22.92
C MET A 81 -10.25 9.62 23.39
N ARG A 82 -10.30 9.84 24.72
CA ARG A 82 -10.50 11.18 25.31
C ARG A 82 -9.17 11.72 25.83
N VAL A 83 -8.52 12.56 25.03
CA VAL A 83 -7.30 13.30 25.42
C VAL A 83 -7.73 14.48 26.31
N ARG A 84 -7.25 14.53 27.56
CA ARG A 84 -7.36 15.73 28.42
C ARG A 84 -5.99 16.43 28.46
N MET A 85 -5.91 17.59 27.82
CA MET A 85 -4.75 18.48 27.83
C MET A 85 -4.69 19.19 29.18
N ILE A 86 -3.61 18.99 29.96
CA ILE A 86 -3.37 19.75 31.20
C ILE A 86 -2.60 21.01 30.81
N LYS A 87 -3.19 22.18 31.05
CA LYS A 87 -2.61 23.49 30.78
C LYS A 87 -1.63 23.85 31.92
N LEU A 88 -0.33 23.72 31.67
CA LEU A 88 0.70 24.26 32.56
C LEU A 88 0.72 25.78 32.42
N THR A 89 0.48 26.47 33.52
CA THR A 89 0.63 27.93 33.63
C THR A 89 1.96 28.16 34.34
N PHE A 90 2.87 28.85 33.66
CA PHE A 90 4.14 29.34 34.23
C PHE A 90 3.92 30.67 34.93
#